data_AF-A0A8S1CN43-F1
#
_entry.id   AF-A0A8S1CN43-F1
#
_cell.length_a   1.000
_cell.length_b   1.000
_cell.length_c   1.000
_cell.angle_alpha   90.00
_cell.angle_beta   90.00
_cell.angle_gamma   90.00
#
_symmetry.space_group_name_H-M   'P 1'
#
loop_
_entity.id
_entity.type
_entity.pdbx_description
1 polymer ?
#
loop_
_entity_poly.entity_id
_entity_poly.type
_entity_poly.pdbx_seq_one_letter_code
_entity_poly.pdbx_strand_id
1 'polypeptide(L)'
;MYNNKKSSTDCDGITKQSKRQTVTALMSGNSDGCPTLEENCKKMLKSTIFLGNYTERRWVPHMNRYKDVIVLSKSETELRGNLLKLRMDIHNNHESIKTSNIVIAPDFTVLYTILPFGCPFGNHWFKMKHVNIDPNEKDVVFKLKIVRSVGPNDFADLSKDEATKPTDDEAEMLWSDVMQRLQFALSVTNVVNCLRIALLAIMTVGMGAFIAVKSLAMFSLGFIREVSILIRSSTPLLLGVSNVIAKIFGAIFILISMVWKDLFYLARRKFDPEGTPAQGDNTRRPKVPELTFYNSSYNTPLSRNMVHYRQYTRQQSGVVITELPND
;
A
#
# COMPACT_ATOMS: atom_id res chain seq x y z
N MET A 1 69.85 -6.58 14.50
CA MET A 1 69.80 -5.33 13.71
C MET A 1 68.72 -4.43 14.29
N TYR A 2 69.15 -3.31 14.91
CA TYR A 2 68.50 -2.00 15.10
C TYR A 2 66.96 -1.94 15.34
N ASN A 3 66.55 -1.72 16.60
CA ASN A 3 66.13 -0.44 17.22
C ASN A 3 64.60 -0.20 17.11
N ASN A 4 63.79 -0.38 18.16
CA ASN A 4 63.67 0.41 19.41
C ASN A 4 63.02 1.80 19.18
N LYS A 5 61.74 1.94 19.58
CA LYS A 5 61.28 3.10 20.36
C LYS A 5 59.95 2.84 21.08
N LYS A 6 60.05 2.90 22.41
CA LYS A 6 58.99 3.03 23.44
C LYS A 6 58.45 4.48 23.52
N SER A 7 57.33 4.56 24.26
CA SER A 7 56.78 5.64 25.11
C SER A 7 55.50 6.27 24.56
N SER A 8 54.33 6.09 25.21
CA SER A 8 53.93 6.56 26.55
C SER A 8 53.93 8.08 26.64
N THR A 9 52.70 8.63 26.69
CA THR A 9 52.29 9.76 27.55
C THR A 9 50.77 9.72 27.66
N ASP A 10 50.30 9.61 28.90
CA ASP A 10 48.98 10.07 29.36
C ASP A 10 48.70 11.49 28.89
N CYS A 11 47.42 11.84 28.74
CA CYS A 11 46.86 13.13 29.14
C CYS A 11 45.33 13.09 29.11
N ASP A 12 44.75 13.55 30.22
CA ASP A 12 43.35 13.80 30.50
C ASP A 12 42.60 14.60 29.43
N GLY A 13 41.29 14.37 29.33
CA GLY A 13 40.43 15.14 28.43
C GLY A 13 38.93 14.88 28.54
N ILE A 14 38.37 15.00 29.75
CA ILE A 14 36.92 15.20 29.94
C ILE A 14 36.50 16.44 29.15
N THR A 15 35.77 16.26 28.04
CA THR A 15 35.18 17.39 27.30
C THR A 15 33.67 17.28 27.26
N LYS A 16 33.08 18.26 27.93
CA LYS A 16 31.68 18.44 28.26
C LYS A 16 30.80 18.66 27.03
N GLN A 17 29.54 18.29 27.22
CA GLN A 17 28.36 18.71 26.46
C GLN A 17 28.45 20.19 26.01
N SER A 18 28.32 20.44 24.71
CA SER A 18 28.08 21.78 24.18
C SER A 18 26.62 21.87 23.70
N LYS A 19 25.78 22.35 24.62
CA LYS A 19 24.50 22.99 24.34
C LYS A 19 24.78 24.23 23.48
N ARG A 20 24.38 24.22 22.21
CA ARG A 20 24.08 25.46 21.49
C ARG A 20 22.69 25.92 21.91
N GLN A 21 22.64 26.63 23.04
CA GLN A 21 21.57 27.55 23.35
C GLN A 21 21.82 28.82 22.53
N THR A 22 20.98 29.06 21.53
CA THR A 22 20.89 30.39 20.91
C THR A 22 20.14 31.28 21.88
N VAL A 23 20.89 32.22 22.46
CA VAL A 23 20.43 33.26 23.36
C VAL A 23 19.61 34.26 22.55
N THR A 24 18.29 34.20 22.69
CA THR A 24 17.39 35.33 22.42
C THR A 24 16.42 35.43 23.59
N ALA A 25 16.96 35.85 24.74
CA ALA A 25 16.19 36.15 25.93
C ALA A 25 16.76 37.43 26.56
N LEU A 26 16.39 38.57 26.00
CA LEU A 26 16.43 39.87 26.66
C LEU A 26 15.22 40.66 26.14
N MET A 27 14.48 41.24 27.10
CA MET A 27 13.22 42.02 26.95
C MET A 27 11.94 41.21 27.19
N SER A 28 11.71 40.79 28.44
CA SER A 28 10.38 40.90 29.05
C SER A 28 10.55 41.05 30.56
N GLY A 29 9.93 42.10 31.09
CA GLY A 29 10.20 42.64 32.42
C GLY A 29 9.83 41.71 33.57
N ASN A 30 10.54 41.92 34.67
CA ASN A 30 10.08 41.60 36.03
C ASN A 30 8.62 42.02 36.19
N SER A 31 7.75 41.04 36.42
CA SER A 31 6.52 41.23 37.17
C SER A 31 6.38 40.05 38.13
N ASP A 32 6.20 40.39 39.40
CA ASP A 32 6.13 39.46 40.51
C ASP A 32 4.87 38.59 40.43
N GLY A 33 5.05 37.29 40.70
CA GLY A 33 4.01 36.42 41.30
C GLY A 33 2.88 35.87 40.44
N CYS A 34 2.67 36.31 39.19
CA CYS A 34 1.60 35.74 38.35
C CYS A 34 2.16 34.61 37.45
N PRO A 35 1.68 33.36 37.55
CA PRO A 35 2.12 32.30 36.65
C PRO A 35 1.82 32.71 35.22
N THR A 36 2.82 32.57 34.34
CA THR A 36 2.65 32.87 32.91
C THR A 36 1.49 32.04 32.34
N LEU A 37 0.71 32.59 31.40
CA LEU A 37 -0.42 31.90 30.77
C LEU A 37 -0.05 30.46 30.37
N GLU A 38 1.14 30.29 29.79
CA GLU A 38 1.66 28.99 29.38
C GLU A 38 1.81 27.99 30.54
N GLU A 39 2.23 28.43 31.72
CA GLU A 39 2.30 27.58 32.91
C GLU A 39 0.91 27.16 33.40
N ASN A 40 -0.07 28.06 33.37
CA ASN A 40 -1.44 27.74 33.73
C ASN A 40 -2.05 26.74 32.73
N CYS A 41 -1.86 26.96 31.43
CA CYS A 41 -2.26 26.03 30.37
C CYS A 41 -1.65 24.63 30.60
N LYS A 42 -0.34 24.60 30.88
CA LYS A 42 0.38 23.35 31.14
C LYS A 42 -0.11 22.69 32.42
N LYS A 43 -0.43 23.42 33.48
CA LYS A 43 -0.97 22.84 34.71
C LYS A 43 -2.35 22.24 34.50
N MET A 44 -3.22 22.90 33.74
CA MET A 44 -4.61 22.47 33.55
C MET A 44 -4.78 21.32 32.55
N LEU A 45 -3.97 21.28 31.49
CA LEU A 45 -4.22 20.38 30.36
C LEU A 45 -3.16 19.29 30.18
N LYS A 46 -2.01 19.37 30.86
CA LYS A 46 -0.94 18.40 30.66
C LYS A 46 -1.33 17.04 31.25
N SER A 47 -1.09 16.00 30.46
CA SER A 47 -1.35 14.60 30.82
C SER A 47 -2.81 14.20 30.93
N THR A 48 -3.76 15.10 30.65
CA THR A 48 -5.17 14.74 30.56
C THR A 48 -5.39 13.75 29.42
N ILE A 49 -6.08 12.66 29.74
CA ILE A 49 -6.50 11.65 28.77
C ILE A 49 -7.99 11.89 28.51
N PHE A 50 -8.41 11.87 27.26
CA PHE A 50 -9.80 12.11 26.90
C PHE A 50 -10.21 11.28 25.69
N LEU A 51 -11.51 11.02 25.58
CA LEU A 51 -12.12 10.37 24.44
C LEU A 51 -12.46 11.40 23.35
N GLY A 52 -12.01 11.15 22.13
CA GLY A 52 -12.35 11.97 20.97
C GLY A 52 -12.55 11.15 19.71
N ASN A 53 -13.25 11.73 18.75
CA ASN A 53 -13.44 11.19 17.42
C ASN A 53 -12.61 11.99 16.40
N TYR A 54 -11.63 11.33 15.78
CA TYR A 54 -10.86 11.89 14.68
C TYR A 54 -11.64 11.72 13.38
N THR A 55 -12.27 12.80 12.90
CA THR A 55 -13.21 12.74 11.78
C THR A 55 -12.51 12.87 10.43
N GLU A 56 -11.69 13.90 10.27
CA GLU A 56 -11.06 14.22 8.99
C GLU A 56 -9.83 15.14 9.15
N ARG A 57 -9.10 15.28 8.05
CA ARG A 57 -8.06 16.29 7.88
C ARG A 57 -8.57 17.41 6.99
N ARG A 58 -8.75 18.61 7.56
CA ARG A 58 -9.36 19.76 6.88
C ARG A 58 -8.34 20.89 6.67
N TRP A 59 -8.41 21.54 5.52
CA TRP A 59 -7.72 22.82 5.30
C TRP A 59 -8.40 23.92 6.10
N VAL A 60 -7.67 24.59 6.99
CA VAL A 60 -8.20 25.66 7.82
C VAL A 60 -7.75 27.01 7.23
N PRO A 61 -8.65 27.80 6.60
CA PRO A 61 -8.25 28.99 5.84
C PRO A 61 -7.49 30.03 6.67
N HIS A 62 -7.91 30.28 7.90
CA HIS A 62 -7.31 31.29 8.76
C HIS A 62 -5.94 30.89 9.34
N MET A 63 -5.57 29.61 9.28
CA MET A 63 -4.24 29.11 9.66
C MET A 63 -3.37 28.76 8.44
N ASN A 64 -3.94 28.80 7.23
CA ASN A 64 -3.28 28.45 5.97
C ASN A 64 -2.55 27.08 6.02
N ARG A 65 -3.11 26.11 6.74
CA ARG A 65 -2.53 24.76 6.94
C ARG A 65 -3.61 23.70 7.09
N TYR A 66 -3.25 22.46 6.75
CA TYR A 66 -4.08 21.29 7.05
C TYR A 66 -3.97 20.93 8.54
N LYS A 67 -5.12 20.77 9.19
CA LYS A 67 -5.23 20.34 10.58
C LYS A 67 -6.13 19.12 10.68
N ASP A 68 -5.85 18.32 11.69
CA ASP A 68 -6.66 17.17 12.08
C ASP A 68 -7.80 17.65 12.98
N VAL A 69 -9.00 17.24 12.63
CA VAL A 69 -10.24 17.64 13.31
C VAL A 69 -10.62 16.56 14.31
N ILE A 70 -10.54 16.90 15.60
CA ILE A 70 -10.91 15.97 16.67
C ILE A 70 -12.13 16.54 17.40
N VAL A 71 -13.22 15.80 17.37
CA VAL A 71 -14.44 16.13 18.10
C VAL A 71 -14.38 15.45 19.46
N LEU A 72 -14.45 16.22 20.54
CA LEU A 72 -14.47 15.66 21.91
C LEU A 72 -15.80 14.93 22.16
N SER A 73 -15.73 13.84 22.91
CA SER A 73 -16.94 13.16 23.41
C SER A 73 -17.74 14.07 24.34
N LYS A 74 -19.07 13.94 24.32
CA LYS A 74 -19.98 14.69 25.21
C LYS A 74 -19.75 14.37 26.69
N SER A 75 -19.24 13.18 26.98
CA SER A 75 -18.91 12.73 28.34
C SER A 75 -17.74 13.50 28.97
N GLU A 76 -16.89 14.15 28.17
CA GLU A 76 -15.69 14.86 28.62
C GLU A 76 -16.00 16.29 29.11
N THR A 77 -16.87 16.40 30.11
CA THR A 77 -17.35 17.69 30.65
C THR A 77 -16.24 18.47 31.36
N GLU A 78 -15.35 17.79 32.09
CA GLU A 78 -14.24 18.41 32.80
C GLU A 78 -13.23 19.04 31.83
N LEU A 79 -12.81 18.30 30.80
CA LEU A 79 -11.89 18.82 29.78
C LEU A 79 -12.54 19.98 29.00
N ARG A 80 -13.82 19.86 28.65
CA ARG A 80 -14.57 20.95 28.01
C ARG A 80 -14.59 22.20 28.88
N GLY A 81 -14.84 22.07 30.18
CA GLY A 81 -14.80 23.18 31.14
C GLY A 81 -13.41 23.82 31.22
N ASN A 82 -12.35 23.00 31.24
CA ASN A 82 -10.97 23.49 31.25
C ASN A 82 -10.58 24.22 29.96
N LEU A 83 -11.01 23.72 28.80
CA LEU A 83 -10.80 24.39 27.50
C LEU A 83 -11.59 25.70 27.41
N LEU A 84 -12.79 25.77 27.99
CA LEU A 84 -13.58 26.99 28.05
C LEU A 84 -12.90 28.06 28.92
N LYS A 85 -12.45 27.69 30.12
CA LYS A 85 -11.67 28.57 31.00
C LYS A 85 -10.43 29.10 30.28
N LEU A 86 -9.67 28.20 29.64
CA LEU A 86 -8.51 28.57 28.85
C LEU A 86 -8.86 29.58 27.75
N ARG A 87 -9.95 29.35 27.01
CA ARG A 87 -10.38 30.25 25.94
C ARG A 87 -10.72 31.64 26.48
N MET A 88 -11.37 31.72 27.64
CA MET A 88 -11.69 32.98 28.32
C MET A 88 -10.45 33.68 28.85
N ASP A 89 -9.53 32.94 29.46
CA ASP A 89 -8.28 33.49 29.98
C ASP A 89 -7.41 34.08 28.86
N ILE A 90 -7.36 33.41 27.70
CA ILE A 90 -6.65 33.94 26.53
C ILE A 90 -7.35 35.19 26.00
N HIS A 91 -8.68 35.15 25.88
CA HIS A 91 -9.43 36.30 25.35
C HIS A 91 -9.30 37.53 26.23
N ASN A 92 -9.36 37.35 27.56
CA ASN A 92 -9.31 38.45 28.52
C ASN A 92 -7.90 39.02 28.73
N ASN A 93 -6.88 38.15 28.75
CA ASN A 93 -5.51 38.58 29.09
C ASN A 93 -4.63 38.84 27.85
N HIS A 94 -5.00 38.28 26.69
CA HIS A 94 -4.15 38.28 25.50
C HIS A 94 -4.96 38.41 24.21
N GLU A 95 -5.44 39.62 23.90
CA GLU A 95 -6.16 39.93 22.66
C GLU A 95 -5.41 39.53 21.38
N SER A 96 -4.08 39.45 21.44
CA SER A 96 -3.26 39.12 20.27
C SER A 96 -3.11 37.62 19.99
N ILE A 97 -3.53 36.74 20.91
CA ILE A 97 -3.46 35.29 20.73
C ILE A 97 -4.80 34.79 20.17
N LYS A 98 -4.73 34.11 19.03
CA LYS A 98 -5.91 33.52 18.40
C LYS A 98 -6.21 32.17 19.06
N THR A 99 -7.46 32.01 19.52
CA THR A 99 -7.99 30.72 20.03
C THR A 99 -8.56 29.84 18.91
N SER A 100 -8.06 30.05 17.69
CA SER A 100 -8.47 29.43 16.43
C SER A 100 -8.48 27.90 16.47
N ASN A 101 -7.61 27.29 17.26
CA ASN A 101 -7.49 25.84 17.39
C ASN A 101 -8.57 25.20 18.28
N ILE A 102 -9.40 25.99 18.98
CA ILE A 102 -10.46 25.48 19.87
C ILE A 102 -11.80 26.07 19.44
N VAL A 103 -12.73 25.22 19.00
CA VAL A 103 -14.11 25.63 18.71
C VAL A 103 -15.03 24.96 19.71
N ILE A 104 -15.62 25.77 20.58
CA ILE A 104 -16.59 25.32 21.57
C ILE A 104 -17.97 25.79 21.11
N ALA A 105 -18.85 24.84 20.79
CA ALA A 105 -20.26 25.05 20.51
C ALA A 105 -21.11 24.40 21.61
N PRO A 106 -22.43 24.68 21.72
CA PRO A 106 -23.30 24.06 22.71
C PRO A 106 -23.25 22.53 22.67
N ASP A 107 -23.31 21.97 21.46
CA ASP A 107 -23.49 20.52 21.27
C ASP A 107 -22.19 19.74 21.09
N PHE A 108 -21.11 20.42 20.69
CA PHE A 108 -19.84 19.78 20.38
C PHE A 108 -18.65 20.70 20.66
N THR A 109 -17.50 20.10 20.94
CA THR A 109 -16.23 20.80 21.06
C THR A 109 -15.24 20.19 20.08
N VAL A 110 -14.63 21.04 19.25
CA VAL A 110 -13.65 20.64 18.24
C VAL A 110 -12.29 21.17 18.61
N LEU A 111 -11.30 20.30 18.48
CA LEU A 111 -9.89 20.61 18.62
C LEU A 111 -9.20 20.44 17.27
N TYR A 112 -8.50 21.49 16.82
CA TYR A 112 -7.62 21.43 15.66
C TYR A 112 -6.20 21.15 16.11
N THR A 113 -5.60 20.07 15.61
CA THR A 113 -4.24 19.66 15.97
C THR A 113 -3.50 19.10 14.77
N ILE A 114 -2.26 18.66 14.98
CA ILE A 114 -1.45 17.91 14.01
C ILE A 114 -1.12 16.57 14.65
N LEU A 115 -1.74 15.51 14.14
CA LEU A 115 -1.49 14.13 14.54
C LEU A 115 -0.29 13.55 13.77
N PRO A 116 0.36 12.51 14.31
CA PRO A 116 1.36 11.73 13.58
C PRO A 116 0.78 11.12 12.30
N PHE A 117 1.61 10.97 11.26
CA PHE A 117 1.20 10.38 10.00
C PHE A 117 0.71 8.93 10.17
N GLY A 118 -0.37 8.56 9.45
CA GLY A 118 -0.89 7.18 9.42
C GLY A 118 -1.91 6.83 10.52
N CYS A 119 -2.43 7.81 11.26
CA CYS A 119 -3.49 7.55 12.23
C CYS A 119 -4.83 7.30 11.51
N PRO A 120 -5.53 6.18 11.79
CA PRO A 120 -6.84 5.92 11.18
C PRO A 120 -7.92 6.83 11.76
N PHE A 121 -8.90 7.19 10.94
CA PHE A 121 -10.09 7.93 11.39
C PHE A 121 -10.91 7.11 12.39
N GLY A 122 -11.66 7.80 13.24
CA GLY A 122 -12.56 7.20 14.22
C GLY A 122 -12.23 7.56 15.68
N ASN A 123 -12.75 6.76 16.60
CA ASN A 123 -12.69 7.05 18.03
C ASN A 123 -11.38 6.56 18.65
N HIS A 124 -10.72 7.45 19.39
CA HIS A 124 -9.45 7.16 20.06
C HIS A 124 -9.41 7.82 21.43
N TRP A 125 -8.66 7.18 22.33
CA TRP A 125 -8.20 7.84 23.54
C TRP A 125 -6.97 8.68 23.22
N PHE A 126 -7.06 9.98 23.44
CA PHE A 126 -5.96 10.92 23.24
C PHE A 126 -5.38 11.31 24.59
N LYS A 127 -4.05 11.43 24.66
CA LYS A 127 -3.33 12.03 25.78
C LYS A 127 -2.71 13.34 25.33
N MET A 128 -3.02 14.41 26.05
CA MET A 128 -2.42 15.72 25.84
C MET A 128 -0.96 15.71 26.34
N LYS A 129 0.02 15.77 25.41
CA LYS A 129 1.44 15.77 25.78
C LYS A 129 1.96 17.15 26.11
N HIS A 130 1.72 18.09 25.21
CA HIS A 130 2.21 19.45 25.30
C HIS A 130 1.16 20.44 24.80
N VAL A 131 1.09 21.57 25.49
CA VAL A 131 0.36 22.76 25.06
C VAL A 131 1.41 23.85 24.94
N ASN A 132 1.66 24.29 23.72
CA ASN A 132 2.62 25.36 23.44
C ASN A 132 1.87 26.52 22.80
N ILE A 133 2.28 27.73 23.12
CA ILE A 133 1.81 28.94 22.44
C ILE A 133 2.91 29.29 21.45
N ASP A 134 2.62 29.20 20.15
CA ASP A 134 3.62 29.52 19.14
C ASP A 134 3.81 31.05 19.09
N PRO A 135 5.02 31.56 19.39
CA PRO A 135 5.24 33.01 19.49
C PRO A 135 5.09 33.72 18.13
N ASN A 136 5.32 32.99 17.04
CA ASN A 136 5.28 33.53 15.68
C ASN A 136 3.84 33.67 15.16
N GLU A 137 3.04 32.61 15.31
CA GLU A 137 1.66 32.54 14.82
C GLU A 137 0.65 33.08 15.84
N LYS A 138 1.08 33.27 17.10
CA LYS A 138 0.24 33.62 18.26
C LYS A 138 -0.96 32.68 18.39
N ASP A 139 -0.74 31.40 18.14
CA ASP A 139 -1.75 30.34 18.15
C ASP A 139 -1.41 29.32 19.24
N VAL A 140 -2.45 28.72 19.84
CA VAL A 140 -2.29 27.63 20.81
C VAL A 140 -2.17 26.31 20.08
N VAL A 141 -1.01 25.66 20.16
CA VAL A 141 -0.76 24.37 19.52
C VAL A 141 -0.80 23.24 20.53
N PHE A 142 -1.72 22.31 20.28
CA PHE A 142 -1.88 21.08 21.05
C PHE A 142 -1.07 19.95 20.40
N LYS A 143 -0.22 19.29 21.17
CA LYS A 143 0.45 18.05 20.75
C LYS A 143 -0.18 16.86 21.46
N LEU A 144 -0.90 16.06 20.70
CA LEU A 144 -1.58 14.87 21.21
C LEU A 144 -0.77 13.59 20.95
N LYS A 145 -0.99 12.58 21.78
CA LYS A 145 -0.57 11.19 21.53
C LYS A 145 -1.80 10.30 21.59
N ILE A 146 -1.97 9.45 20.59
CA ILE A 146 -2.98 8.39 20.66
C ILE A 146 -2.50 7.35 21.67
N VAL A 147 -3.36 7.03 22.63
CA VAL A 147 -3.12 6.01 23.65
C VAL A 147 -3.60 4.66 23.13
N ARG A 148 -4.84 4.60 22.63
CA ARG A 148 -5.45 3.40 22.04
C ARG A 148 -6.61 3.79 21.14
N SER A 149 -6.87 2.97 20.12
CA SER A 149 -8.12 3.02 19.34
C SER A 149 -9.26 2.43 20.16
N VAL A 150 -10.45 3.00 20.02
CA VAL A 150 -11.67 2.49 20.66
C VAL A 150 -12.47 1.75 19.60
N GLY A 151 -12.59 0.44 19.76
CA GLY A 151 -13.39 -0.37 18.85
C GLY A 151 -14.90 -0.14 19.08
N PRO A 152 -15.74 -0.53 18.12
CA PRO A 152 -17.20 -0.48 18.30
C PRO A 152 -17.68 -1.28 19.53
N ASN A 153 -16.95 -2.33 19.91
CA ASN A 153 -17.26 -3.16 21.07
C ASN A 153 -16.99 -2.43 22.41
N ASP A 154 -16.02 -1.51 22.45
CA ASP A 154 -15.67 -0.78 23.67
C ASP A 154 -16.70 0.32 24.01
N PHE A 155 -17.47 0.78 23.02
CA PHE A 155 -18.57 1.72 23.23
C PHE A 155 -19.81 1.05 23.83
N ALA A 156 -20.03 -0.23 23.54
CA ALA A 156 -21.19 -0.97 24.03
C ALA A 156 -21.19 -1.13 25.56
N ASP A 157 -20.03 -1.02 26.21
CA ASP A 157 -19.92 -1.07 27.67
C ASP A 157 -20.02 0.32 28.33
N LEU A 158 -19.73 1.41 27.61
CA LEU A 158 -19.93 2.78 28.12
C LEU A 158 -21.36 3.27 27.96
N SER A 159 -22.12 2.72 27.01
CA SER A 159 -23.55 3.02 26.85
C SER A 159 -24.47 2.16 27.74
N LYS A 160 -23.92 1.22 28.54
CA LYS A 160 -24.73 0.33 29.38
C LYS A 160 -25.19 0.95 30.70
N ASP A 161 -24.53 2.02 31.17
CA ASP A 161 -24.94 2.69 32.42
C ASP A 161 -26.09 3.70 32.23
N GLU A 162 -26.55 3.91 30.99
CA GLU A 162 -27.75 4.71 30.68
C GLU A 162 -28.70 3.98 29.71
N ALA A 163 -28.55 2.66 29.55
CA ALA A 163 -29.51 1.83 28.85
C ALA A 163 -30.64 1.41 29.80
N THR A 164 -31.45 2.38 30.20
CA THR A 164 -32.85 2.10 30.51
C THR A 164 -33.41 1.41 29.27
N LYS A 165 -33.93 0.18 29.41
CA LYS A 165 -34.54 -0.53 28.28
C LYS A 165 -35.49 0.43 27.57
N PRO A 166 -35.41 0.60 26.23
CA PRO A 166 -36.32 1.47 25.52
C PRO A 166 -37.71 0.89 25.73
N THR A 167 -38.52 1.61 26.50
CA THR A 167 -39.96 1.42 26.56
C THR A 167 -40.47 1.72 25.15
N ASP A 168 -41.44 0.97 24.64
CA ASP A 168 -41.92 1.07 23.25
C ASP A 168 -42.28 2.51 22.83
N ASP A 169 -42.59 3.38 23.79
CA ASP A 169 -42.87 4.81 23.63
C ASP A 169 -41.66 5.67 23.17
N GLU A 170 -40.42 5.32 23.53
CA GLU A 170 -39.20 6.06 23.08
C GLU A 170 -38.85 5.73 21.63
N ALA A 171 -39.14 4.51 21.19
CA ALA A 171 -38.94 4.10 19.80
C ALA A 171 -39.86 4.88 18.87
N GLU A 172 -41.13 5.10 19.26
CA GLU A 172 -42.06 5.92 18.48
C GLU A 172 -41.62 7.39 18.40
N MET A 173 -41.07 7.94 19.48
CA MET A 173 -40.53 9.30 19.50
C MET A 173 -39.31 9.43 18.56
N LEU A 174 -38.40 8.46 18.55
CA LEU A 174 -37.25 8.46 17.65
C LEU A 174 -37.65 8.29 16.17
N TRP A 175 -38.62 7.42 15.89
CA TRP A 175 -39.13 7.25 14.52
C TRP A 175 -39.83 8.49 14.00
N SER A 176 -40.54 9.23 14.87
CA SER A 176 -41.17 10.50 14.50
C SER A 176 -40.14 11.59 14.17
N ASP A 177 -39.06 11.68 14.93
CA ASP A 177 -38.00 12.68 14.74
C ASP A 177 -37.16 12.38 13.47
N VAL A 178 -36.96 11.08 13.18
CA VAL A 178 -36.35 10.62 11.92
C VAL A 178 -37.26 10.90 10.75
N MET A 179 -38.58 10.65 10.85
CA MET A 179 -39.53 10.93 9.78
C MET A 179 -39.67 12.42 9.50
N GLN A 180 -39.64 13.26 10.53
CA GLN A 180 -39.68 14.71 10.37
C GLN A 180 -38.43 15.25 9.66
N ARG A 181 -37.25 14.69 10.00
CA ARG A 181 -35.98 14.99 9.29
C ARG A 181 -35.98 14.45 7.86
N LEU A 182 -36.56 13.27 7.63
CA LEU A 182 -36.70 12.69 6.31
C LEU A 182 -37.61 13.55 5.44
N GLN A 183 -38.75 14.00 5.96
CA GLN A 183 -39.70 14.84 5.24
C GLN A 183 -39.08 16.19 4.82
N PHE A 184 -38.23 16.78 5.68
CA PHE A 184 -37.48 17.98 5.32
C PHE A 184 -36.40 17.71 4.27
N ALA A 185 -35.72 16.56 4.34
CA ALA A 185 -34.75 16.14 3.34
C ALA A 185 -35.40 15.78 1.99
N LEU A 186 -36.62 15.23 2.00
CA LEU A 186 -37.44 14.85 0.84
C LEU A 186 -38.22 16.02 0.21
N SER A 187 -37.67 17.23 0.27
CA SER A 187 -38.16 18.32 -0.59
C SER A 187 -38.06 17.90 -2.05
N VAL A 188 -39.10 18.19 -2.85
CA VAL A 188 -39.16 17.88 -4.29
C VAL A 188 -37.92 18.41 -5.04
N THR A 189 -37.40 19.57 -4.61
CA THR A 189 -36.17 20.14 -5.17
C THR A 189 -34.93 19.28 -4.92
N ASN A 190 -34.82 18.70 -3.72
CA ASN A 190 -33.72 17.80 -3.37
C ASN A 190 -33.82 16.48 -4.13
N VAL A 191 -35.05 15.95 -4.30
CA VAL A 191 -35.28 14.72 -5.09
C VAL A 191 -34.87 14.92 -6.55
N VAL A 192 -35.26 16.04 -7.17
CA VAL A 192 -34.87 16.36 -8.55
C VAL A 192 -33.35 16.53 -8.69
N ASN A 193 -32.71 17.22 -7.75
CA ASN A 193 -31.25 17.38 -7.74
C ASN A 193 -30.52 16.05 -7.53
N CYS A 194 -31.03 15.19 -6.64
CA CYS A 194 -30.49 13.85 -6.41
C CYS A 194 -30.60 12.99 -7.68
N LEU A 195 -31.76 13.01 -8.36
CA LEU A 195 -31.95 12.31 -9.63
C LEU A 195 -30.97 12.81 -10.70
N ARG A 196 -30.73 14.13 -10.78
CA ARG A 196 -29.76 14.71 -11.72
C ARG A 196 -28.34 14.24 -11.45
N ILE A 197 -27.91 14.24 -10.19
CA ILE A 197 -26.60 13.74 -9.77
C ILE A 197 -26.49 12.23 -10.06
N ALA A 198 -27.55 11.46 -9.80
CA ALA A 198 -27.59 10.03 -10.10
C ALA A 198 -27.44 9.76 -11.60
N LEU A 199 -28.14 10.50 -12.47
CA LEU A 199 -27.99 10.38 -13.92
C LEU A 199 -26.58 10.74 -14.38
N LEU A 200 -25.99 11.81 -13.84
CA LEU A 200 -24.60 12.18 -14.13
C LEU A 200 -23.62 11.09 -13.68
N ALA A 201 -23.82 10.52 -12.49
CA ALA A 201 -22.99 9.44 -11.97
C ALA A 201 -23.07 8.19 -12.87
N ILE A 202 -24.27 7.81 -13.32
CA ILE A 202 -24.45 6.69 -14.25
C ILE A 202 -23.72 6.95 -15.57
N MET A 203 -23.82 8.18 -16.12
CA MET A 203 -23.09 8.56 -17.34
C MET A 203 -21.58 8.52 -17.16
N THR A 204 -21.06 9.02 -16.03
CA THR A 204 -19.63 8.99 -15.72
C THR A 204 -19.12 7.56 -15.57
N VAL A 205 -19.85 6.71 -14.85
CA VAL A 205 -19.50 5.29 -14.69
C VAL A 205 -19.55 4.57 -16.04
N GLY A 206 -20.58 4.83 -16.86
CA GLY A 206 -20.70 4.27 -18.20
C GLY A 206 -19.55 4.66 -19.12
N MET A 207 -19.18 5.94 -19.14
CA MET A 207 -18.04 6.42 -19.94
C MET A 207 -16.71 5.85 -19.43
N GLY A 208 -16.52 5.79 -18.10
CA GLY A 208 -15.36 5.17 -17.49
C GLY A 208 -15.23 3.69 -17.86
N ALA A 209 -16.34 2.95 -17.82
CA ALA A 209 -16.37 1.55 -18.24
C ALA A 209 -16.05 1.39 -19.74
N PHE A 210 -16.59 2.26 -20.60
CA PHE A 210 -16.29 2.23 -22.03
C PHE A 210 -14.80 2.44 -22.32
N ILE A 211 -14.17 3.42 -21.66
CA ILE A 211 -12.72 3.67 -21.78
C ILE A 211 -11.92 2.48 -21.25
N ALA A 212 -12.33 1.89 -20.14
CA ALA A 212 -11.67 0.72 -19.55
C ALA A 212 -11.75 -0.52 -20.46
N VAL A 213 -12.89 -0.77 -21.10
CA VAL A 213 -13.02 -1.87 -22.07
C VAL A 213 -12.13 -1.63 -23.28
N LYS A 214 -12.08 -0.38 -23.78
CA LYS A 214 -11.21 -0.02 -24.91
C LYS A 214 -9.73 -0.20 -24.55
N SER A 215 -9.31 0.25 -23.37
CA SER A 215 -7.92 0.10 -22.93
C SER A 215 -7.56 -1.37 -22.73
N LEU A 216 -8.46 -2.17 -22.16
CA LEU A 216 -8.28 -3.60 -22.00
C LEU A 216 -8.16 -4.33 -23.34
N ALA A 217 -8.96 -3.94 -24.34
CA ALA A 217 -8.87 -4.51 -25.69
C ALA A 217 -7.54 -4.19 -26.37
N MET A 218 -7.07 -2.94 -26.30
CA MET A 218 -5.77 -2.54 -26.84
C MET A 218 -4.62 -3.25 -26.12
N PHE A 219 -4.70 -3.37 -24.80
CA PHE A 219 -3.74 -4.13 -24.01
C PHE A 219 -3.73 -5.61 -24.39
N SER A 220 -4.90 -6.23 -24.53
CA SER A 220 -5.04 -7.65 -24.90
C SER A 220 -4.42 -7.94 -26.27
N LEU A 221 -4.62 -7.05 -27.25
CA LEU A 221 -3.98 -7.15 -28.56
C LEU A 221 -2.45 -7.07 -28.47
N GLY A 222 -1.91 -6.15 -27.65
CA GLY A 222 -0.47 -6.06 -27.38
C GLY A 222 0.07 -7.33 -26.72
N PHE A 223 -0.64 -7.81 -25.71
CA PHE A 223 -0.29 -9.02 -24.97
C PHE A 223 -0.27 -10.26 -25.86
N ILE A 224 -1.31 -10.48 -26.68
CA ILE A 224 -1.37 -11.60 -27.63
C ILE A 224 -0.20 -11.55 -28.60
N ARG A 225 0.17 -10.35 -29.08
CA ARG A 225 1.31 -10.16 -29.98
C ARG A 225 2.62 -10.55 -29.30
N GLU A 226 2.86 -10.10 -28.08
CA GLU A 226 4.07 -10.45 -27.33
C GLU A 226 4.13 -11.94 -26.98
N VAL A 227 3.01 -12.53 -26.56
CA VAL A 227 2.90 -13.98 -26.31
C VAL A 227 3.15 -14.77 -27.57
N SER A 228 2.66 -14.33 -28.72
CA SER A 228 2.93 -15.00 -30.01
C SER A 228 4.42 -14.99 -30.35
N ILE A 229 5.10 -13.86 -30.13
CA ILE A 229 6.57 -13.75 -30.30
C ILE A 229 7.28 -14.69 -29.31
N LEU A 230 6.84 -14.71 -28.06
CA LEU A 230 7.39 -15.59 -27.02
C LEU A 230 7.25 -17.06 -27.40
N ILE A 231 6.06 -17.49 -27.83
CA ILE A 231 5.79 -18.87 -28.27
C ILE A 231 6.66 -19.22 -29.48
N ARG A 232 6.74 -18.34 -30.47
CA ARG A 232 7.59 -18.58 -31.64
C ARG A 232 9.06 -18.72 -31.27
N SER A 233 9.53 -17.95 -30.30
CA SER A 233 10.90 -18.04 -29.79
C SER A 233 11.14 -19.26 -28.88
N SER A 234 10.13 -19.69 -28.13
CA SER A 234 10.25 -20.80 -27.16
C SER A 234 10.03 -22.18 -27.78
N THR A 235 9.28 -22.27 -28.87
CA THR A 235 8.99 -23.53 -29.58
C THR A 235 10.25 -24.31 -29.97
N PRO A 236 11.30 -23.72 -30.61
CA PRO A 236 12.51 -24.48 -30.93
C PRO A 236 13.29 -24.91 -29.67
N LEU A 237 13.24 -24.13 -28.58
CA LEU A 237 13.86 -24.51 -27.32
C LEU A 237 13.15 -25.71 -26.70
N LEU A 238 11.81 -25.69 -26.66
CA LEU A 238 11.00 -26.80 -26.14
C LEU A 238 11.16 -28.07 -26.98
N LEU A 239 11.18 -27.95 -28.30
CA LEU A 239 11.46 -29.09 -29.20
C LEU A 239 12.88 -29.63 -28.98
N GLY A 240 13.86 -28.75 -28.77
CA GLY A 240 15.23 -29.14 -28.45
C GLY A 240 15.32 -29.93 -27.14
N VAL A 241 14.71 -29.40 -26.07
CA VAL A 241 14.66 -30.07 -24.76
C VAL A 241 13.92 -31.41 -24.84
N SER A 242 12.78 -31.45 -25.54
CA SER A 242 12.02 -32.69 -25.77
C SER A 242 12.86 -33.75 -26.48
N ASN A 243 13.61 -33.36 -27.51
CA ASN A 243 14.51 -34.28 -28.22
C ASN A 243 15.65 -34.81 -27.34
N VAL A 244 16.23 -33.97 -26.47
CA VAL A 244 17.25 -34.41 -25.51
C VAL A 244 16.66 -35.42 -24.53
N ILE A 245 15.47 -35.14 -23.99
CA ILE A 245 14.76 -36.04 -23.09
C ILE A 245 14.45 -37.38 -23.79
N ALA A 246 13.94 -37.34 -25.01
CA ALA A 246 13.65 -38.55 -25.80
C ALA A 246 14.92 -39.39 -26.04
N LYS A 247 16.06 -38.76 -26.33
CA LYS A 247 17.35 -39.46 -26.47
C LYS A 247 17.83 -40.07 -25.17
N ILE A 248 17.68 -39.38 -24.05
CA ILE A 248 18.03 -39.90 -22.73
C ILE A 248 17.22 -41.15 -22.42
N PHE A 249 15.89 -41.09 -22.59
CA PHE A 249 15.03 -42.26 -22.38
C PHE A 249 15.35 -43.40 -23.36
N GLY A 250 15.60 -43.11 -24.64
CA GLY A 250 15.99 -44.10 -25.63
C GLY A 250 17.30 -44.82 -25.27
N ALA A 251 18.32 -44.07 -24.84
CA ALA A 251 19.61 -44.62 -24.42
C ALA A 251 19.47 -45.50 -23.16
N ILE A 252 18.70 -45.04 -22.17
CA ILE A 252 18.40 -45.82 -20.96
C ILE A 252 17.67 -47.12 -21.32
N PHE A 253 16.67 -47.06 -22.20
CA PHE A 253 15.93 -48.25 -22.64
C PHE A 253 16.83 -49.26 -23.35
N ILE A 254 17.74 -48.80 -24.21
CA ILE A 254 18.73 -49.66 -24.88
C ILE A 254 19.66 -50.32 -23.84
N LEU A 255 20.14 -49.57 -22.85
CA LEU A 255 21.02 -50.09 -21.80
C LEU A 255 20.30 -51.19 -21.00
N ILE A 256 19.05 -50.94 -20.59
CA ILE A 256 18.20 -51.96 -19.93
C ILE A 256 18.04 -53.18 -20.83
N SER A 257 17.77 -52.99 -22.13
CA SER A 257 17.57 -54.10 -23.07
C SER A 257 18.83 -54.97 -23.22
N MET A 258 20.03 -54.39 -23.24
CA MET A 258 21.29 -55.13 -23.31
C MET A 258 21.55 -55.92 -22.04
N VAL A 259 21.35 -55.32 -20.87
CA VAL A 259 21.51 -56.01 -19.58
C VAL A 259 20.57 -57.21 -19.49
N TRP A 260 19.32 -57.04 -19.93
CA TRP A 260 18.34 -58.13 -19.97
C TRP A 260 18.78 -59.24 -20.93
N LYS A 261 19.22 -58.86 -22.13
CA LYS A 261 19.70 -59.79 -23.15
C LYS A 261 20.88 -60.62 -22.63
N ASP A 262 21.87 -59.99 -22.01
CA ASP A 262 23.05 -60.66 -21.47
C ASP A 262 22.71 -61.55 -20.28
N LEU A 263 21.80 -61.11 -19.40
CA LEU A 263 21.30 -61.92 -18.30
C LEU A 263 20.61 -63.20 -18.80
N PHE A 264 19.76 -63.10 -19.82
CA PHE A 264 19.10 -64.27 -20.42
C PHE A 264 20.05 -65.14 -21.24
N TYR A 265 21.04 -64.56 -21.94
CA TYR A 265 22.07 -65.36 -22.65
C TYR A 265 22.95 -66.15 -21.67
N LEU A 266 23.34 -65.54 -20.54
CA LEU A 266 24.09 -66.23 -19.48
C LEU A 266 23.26 -67.33 -18.81
N ALA A 267 21.97 -67.10 -18.58
CA ALA A 267 21.05 -68.11 -18.06
C ALA A 267 20.91 -69.31 -19.02
N ARG A 268 20.85 -69.05 -20.33
CA ARG A 268 20.71 -70.11 -21.36
C ARG A 268 22.00 -70.96 -21.51
N ARG A 269 23.20 -70.37 -21.41
CA ARG A 269 24.47 -71.13 -21.48
C ARG A 269 24.68 -72.11 -20.32
N LYS A 270 24.06 -71.89 -19.16
CA LYS A 270 24.14 -72.85 -18.05
C LYS A 270 23.27 -74.11 -18.27
N PHE A 271 22.50 -74.15 -19.36
CA PHE A 271 21.56 -75.23 -19.68
C PHE A 271 21.96 -76.06 -20.90
N ASP A 272 23.23 -76.00 -21.33
CA ASP A 272 23.80 -77.01 -22.23
C ASP A 272 24.53 -78.07 -21.38
N PRO A 273 23.87 -79.18 -21.01
CA PRO A 273 24.59 -80.33 -20.47
C PRO A 273 25.44 -80.94 -21.58
N GLU A 274 26.69 -81.28 -21.24
CA GLU A 274 27.66 -82.02 -22.03
C GLU A 274 27.09 -82.92 -23.13
N GLY A 275 27.65 -82.76 -24.34
CA GLY A 275 27.89 -83.91 -25.20
C GLY A 275 27.42 -83.78 -26.64
N THR A 276 28.14 -83.04 -27.49
CA THR A 276 28.44 -83.54 -28.84
C THR A 276 29.66 -82.84 -29.43
N PRO A 277 30.73 -83.55 -29.82
CA PRO A 277 31.88 -82.95 -30.48
C PRO A 277 31.53 -82.52 -31.91
N ALA A 278 32.08 -81.37 -32.28
CA ALA A 278 31.92 -80.71 -33.56
C ALA A 278 32.43 -81.58 -34.73
N GLN A 279 31.53 -81.89 -35.67
CA GLN A 279 31.89 -82.38 -36.99
C GLN A 279 31.95 -81.19 -37.95
N GLY A 280 33.17 -80.92 -38.42
CA GLY A 280 33.47 -79.78 -39.28
C GLY A 280 32.73 -79.85 -40.61
N ASP A 281 31.98 -78.80 -40.91
CA ASP A 281 31.49 -78.51 -42.25
C ASP A 281 32.07 -77.18 -42.71
N ASN A 282 33.28 -77.27 -43.25
CA ASN A 282 33.91 -76.22 -44.05
C ASN A 282 33.16 -76.16 -45.38
N THR A 283 32.16 -75.28 -45.52
CA THR A 283 31.80 -74.60 -46.79
C THR A 283 30.47 -73.85 -46.70
N ARG A 284 30.37 -72.86 -45.81
CA ARG A 284 29.39 -71.77 -46.05
C ARG A 284 30.06 -70.43 -45.82
N ARG A 285 30.52 -69.85 -46.93
CA ARG A 285 30.91 -68.43 -46.98
C ARG A 285 29.80 -67.61 -46.33
N PRO A 286 30.11 -66.72 -45.38
CA PRO A 286 29.12 -65.77 -44.88
C PRO A 286 28.68 -64.93 -46.07
N LYS A 287 27.39 -65.04 -46.41
CA LYS A 287 26.75 -64.17 -47.38
C LYS A 287 26.81 -62.78 -46.77
N VAL A 288 27.75 -61.97 -47.26
CA VAL A 288 27.91 -60.57 -46.86
C VAL A 288 26.53 -59.92 -47.00
N PRO A 289 25.93 -59.40 -45.92
CA PRO A 289 24.71 -58.63 -46.06
C PRO A 289 25.07 -57.41 -46.92
N GLU A 290 24.45 -57.37 -48.09
CA GLU A 290 24.48 -56.23 -48.99
C GLU A 290 23.98 -55.02 -48.20
N LEU A 291 24.93 -54.19 -47.76
CA LEU A 291 24.68 -52.87 -47.20
C LEU A 291 24.09 -52.03 -48.32
N THR A 292 22.78 -52.19 -48.53
CA THR A 292 21.99 -51.17 -49.21
C THR A 292 22.00 -49.96 -48.29
N PHE A 293 22.94 -49.07 -48.55
CA PHE A 293 22.89 -47.70 -48.07
C PHE A 293 21.57 -47.11 -48.57
N TYR A 294 20.53 -47.19 -47.75
CA TYR A 294 19.32 -46.43 -47.94
C TYR A 294 19.71 -44.97 -47.70
N ASN A 295 20.18 -44.33 -48.77
CA ASN A 295 20.40 -42.90 -48.83
C ASN A 295 19.01 -42.26 -48.71
N SER A 296 18.59 -42.05 -47.46
CA SER A 296 17.47 -41.17 -47.15
C SER A 296 17.96 -39.74 -47.40
N SER A 297 18.06 -39.38 -48.67
CA SER A 297 18.05 -38.00 -49.12
C SER A 297 16.74 -37.41 -48.65
N TYR A 298 16.77 -36.77 -47.48
CA TYR A 298 15.81 -35.74 -47.12
C TYR A 298 16.03 -34.55 -48.07
N ASN A 299 15.60 -34.72 -49.32
CA ASN A 299 15.27 -33.62 -50.21
C ASN A 299 13.98 -33.00 -49.68
N THR A 300 14.09 -32.17 -48.65
CA THR A 300 13.08 -31.15 -48.40
C THR A 300 13.19 -30.12 -49.52
N PRO A 301 12.17 -29.92 -50.37
CA PRO A 301 12.16 -28.78 -51.27
C PRO A 301 12.16 -27.53 -50.40
N LEU A 302 13.28 -26.80 -50.45
CA LEU A 302 13.36 -25.42 -49.99
C LEU A 302 12.37 -24.62 -50.85
N SER A 303 11.12 -24.54 -50.40
CA SER A 303 10.14 -23.60 -50.93
C SER A 303 10.64 -22.20 -50.60
N ARG A 304 11.32 -21.64 -51.59
CA ARG A 304 11.76 -20.26 -51.74
C ARG A 304 10.54 -19.33 -51.72
N ASN A 305 9.97 -19.08 -50.54
CA ASN A 305 9.08 -17.96 -50.33
C ASN A 305 9.94 -16.78 -49.85
N MET A 306 10.49 -16.08 -50.83
CA MET A 306 11.01 -14.72 -50.72
C MET A 306 9.82 -13.81 -50.35
N VAL A 307 9.58 -13.64 -49.06
CA VAL A 307 8.69 -12.58 -48.59
C VAL A 307 9.53 -11.31 -48.56
N HIS A 308 9.29 -10.44 -49.53
CA HIS A 308 9.72 -9.05 -49.55
C HIS A 308 9.39 -8.41 -48.19
N TYR A 309 10.42 -8.07 -47.41
CA TYR A 309 10.28 -7.04 -46.38
C TYR A 309 10.11 -5.70 -47.09
N ARG A 310 8.85 -5.29 -47.25
CA ARG A 310 8.51 -3.92 -47.62
C ARG A 310 8.89 -3.05 -46.41
N GLN A 311 9.93 -2.25 -46.58
CA GLN A 311 10.32 -1.21 -45.64
C GLN A 311 9.15 -0.23 -45.47
N TYR A 312 8.52 -0.24 -44.29
CA TYR A 312 7.67 0.87 -43.89
C TYR A 312 8.56 1.97 -43.34
N THR A 313 8.82 2.96 -44.19
CA THR A 313 9.34 4.25 -43.82
C THR A 313 8.41 4.90 -42.80
N ARG A 314 9.02 5.26 -41.67
CA ARG A 314 8.46 6.00 -40.55
C ARG A 314 8.06 7.39 -41.04
N GLN A 315 6.79 7.61 -41.39
CA GLN A 315 6.25 8.97 -41.49
C GLN A 315 6.17 9.53 -40.07
N GLN A 316 6.98 10.56 -39.82
CA GLN A 316 6.91 11.40 -38.65
C GLN A 316 5.54 12.09 -38.62
N SER A 317 4.73 11.77 -37.61
CA SER A 317 3.56 12.56 -37.26
C SER A 317 4.05 13.90 -36.69
N GLY A 318 3.96 14.95 -37.50
CA GLY A 318 4.03 16.33 -37.03
C GLY A 318 2.86 16.60 -36.09
N VAL A 319 3.18 16.92 -34.84
CA VAL A 319 2.23 17.48 -33.87
C VAL A 319 2.04 18.94 -34.22
N VAL A 320 0.87 19.28 -34.76
CA VAL A 320 0.41 20.67 -34.89
C VAL A 320 -0.13 21.08 -33.53
N ILE A 321 0.56 22.00 -32.87
CA ILE A 321 0.07 22.71 -31.70
C ILE A 321 -0.85 23.80 -32.23
N THR A 322 -2.16 23.61 -32.11
CA THR A 322 -3.13 24.70 -32.25
C THR A 322 -3.19 25.47 -30.94
N GLU A 323 -2.71 26.70 -30.98
CA GLU A 323 -2.90 27.72 -29.94
C GLU A 323 -4.40 27.99 -29.76
N LEU A 324 -4.84 28.08 -28.50
CA LEU A 324 -6.16 28.56 -28.12
C LEU A 324 -6.18 30.10 -28.17
N PRO A 325 -7.26 30.72 -28.65
CA PRO A 325 -7.43 32.16 -28.57
C PRO A 325 -7.67 32.60 -27.13
N ASN A 326 -6.99 33.68 -26.75
CA ASN A 326 -7.29 34.46 -25.56
C ASN A 326 -8.65 35.15 -25.73
N ASP A 327 -9.53 34.94 -24.75
CA ASP A 327 -10.55 35.89 -24.29
C ASP A 327 -10.61 35.79 -22.76
#